data_AF-M5RTJ5-F1
#
_entry.id   AF-M5RTJ5-F1
#
_cell.length_a   1.000
_cell.length_b   1.000
_cell.length_c   1.000
_cell.angle_alpha   90.00
_cell.angle_beta   90.00
_cell.angle_gamma   90.00
#
_symmetry.space_group_name_H-M   'P 1'
#
loop_
_entity.id
_entity.type
_entity.pdbx_description
1 polymer ?
#
loop_
_entity_poly.entity_id
_entity_poly.type
_entity_poly.pdbx_seq_one_letter_code
_entity_poly.pdbx_strand_id
1 'polypeptide(L)'
;MSYETLTFIWFVLLGILLCGYAILDGFDLGVGILHPFIAKDDRERRLVMNSIGPLWDGNEVWLVTFGGALFAAFPVAYATVFSSFYTAFFLLLTCLIGRAVSLEFRSKVHSPRWRSVWDAGFFLSSLTAAALLGIAAGNVMAGMELGPMYKYEGSLLSQIYWYPLLVGGLTVSLFALHGAIYLYLKTEDELQDRVRRLIPPLIYLFAGLYVVVTIATWWHVPHATENIAANPVLWIVPILNALAV
;
A
#
# COMPACT_ATOMS: atom_id res chain seq x y z
N MET A 1 25.18 12.24 -20.14
CA MET A 1 24.32 11.04 -20.03
C MET A 1 23.51 10.93 -21.32
N SER A 2 23.34 9.72 -21.86
CA SER A 2 22.43 9.52 -23.00
C SER A 2 20.97 9.63 -22.54
N TYR A 3 20.06 9.85 -23.50
CA TYR A 3 18.62 9.88 -23.24
C TYR A 3 18.14 8.57 -22.58
N GLU A 4 18.54 7.43 -23.13
CA GLU A 4 18.18 6.10 -22.58
C GLU A 4 18.65 5.92 -21.14
N THR A 5 19.89 6.32 -20.82
CA THR A 5 20.42 6.23 -19.45
C THR A 5 19.63 7.12 -18.49
N LEU A 6 19.25 8.33 -18.92
CA LEU A 6 18.45 9.23 -18.10
C LEU A 6 17.05 8.66 -17.83
N THR A 7 16.38 8.14 -18.86
CA THR A 7 15.06 7.49 -18.74
C THR A 7 15.11 6.29 -17.80
N PHE A 8 16.14 5.46 -17.92
CA PHE A 8 16.35 4.31 -17.03
C PHE A 8 16.57 4.74 -15.58
N ILE A 9 17.40 5.76 -15.34
CA ILE A 9 17.63 6.29 -13.98
C ILE A 9 16.33 6.79 -13.37
N TRP A 10 15.53 7.57 -14.10
CA TRP A 10 14.23 8.05 -13.59
C TRP A 10 13.25 6.92 -13.31
N PHE A 11 13.21 5.90 -14.16
CA PHE A 11 12.41 4.71 -13.91
C PHE A 11 12.80 4.01 -12.60
N VAL A 12 14.11 3.84 -12.36
CA VAL A 12 14.62 3.25 -11.11
C VAL A 12 14.29 4.15 -9.91
N LEU A 13 14.46 5.47 -10.02
CA LEU A 13 14.14 6.42 -8.95
C LEU A 13 12.65 6.38 -8.57
N LEU A 14 11.74 6.25 -9.54
CA LEU A 14 10.31 6.06 -9.27
C LEU A 14 10.05 4.76 -8.52
N GLY A 15 10.73 3.68 -8.87
CA GLY A 15 10.69 2.42 -8.12
C GLY A 15 11.16 2.61 -6.68
N ILE A 16 12.28 3.31 -6.46
CA ILE A 16 12.79 3.63 -5.12
C ILE A 16 11.78 4.45 -4.32
N LEU A 17 11.16 5.47 -4.92
CA LEU A 17 10.17 6.31 -4.24
C LEU A 17 8.94 5.49 -3.81
N LEU A 18 8.43 4.63 -4.70
CA LEU A 18 7.28 3.79 -4.39
C LEU A 18 7.60 2.69 -3.37
N CYS A 19 8.78 2.06 -3.46
CA CYS A 19 9.27 1.12 -2.44
C CYS A 19 9.49 1.82 -1.10
N GLY A 20 10.07 3.02 -1.10
CA GLY A 20 10.25 3.83 0.09
C GLY A 20 8.92 4.17 0.75
N TYR A 21 7.91 4.56 -0.02
CA TYR A 21 6.55 4.74 0.48
C TYR A 21 5.97 3.45 1.08
N ALA A 22 6.07 2.33 0.38
CA ALA A 22 5.57 1.04 0.88
C ALA A 22 6.29 0.55 2.16
N ILE A 23 7.56 0.92 2.34
CA ILE A 23 8.32 0.63 3.56
C ILE A 23 7.89 1.57 4.69
N LEU A 24 7.87 2.88 4.42
CA LEU A 24 7.70 3.89 5.45
C LEU A 24 6.24 4.07 5.88
N ASP A 25 5.32 4.24 4.92
CA ASP A 25 3.90 4.39 5.24
C ASP A 25 3.18 3.04 5.34
N GLY A 26 3.79 1.96 4.84
CA GLY A 26 3.21 0.62 4.91
C GLY A 26 3.01 0.13 6.35
N PHE A 27 3.93 0.41 7.27
CA PHE A 27 3.70 0.09 8.68
C PHE A 27 2.67 1.02 9.32
N ASP A 28 2.55 2.28 8.90
CA ASP A 28 1.54 3.21 9.43
C ASP A 28 0.13 2.76 9.06
N LEU A 29 -0.08 2.40 7.80
CA LEU A 29 -1.32 1.80 7.32
C LEU A 29 -1.58 0.46 8.02
N GLY A 30 -0.55 -0.36 8.20
CA GLY A 30 -0.61 -1.60 8.97
C GLY A 30 -1.07 -1.43 10.41
N VAL A 31 -0.51 -0.44 11.11
CA VAL A 31 -0.90 -0.06 12.46
C VAL A 31 -2.37 0.33 12.49
N GLY A 32 -2.83 1.12 11.52
CA GLY A 32 -4.25 1.49 11.39
C GLY A 32 -5.17 0.31 11.15
N ILE A 33 -4.77 -0.65 10.31
CA ILE A 33 -5.52 -1.89 10.06
C ILE A 33 -5.63 -2.74 11.34
N LEU A 34 -4.55 -2.86 12.11
CA LEU A 34 -4.50 -3.74 13.28
C LEU A 34 -5.07 -3.11 14.55
N HIS A 35 -5.07 -1.78 14.63
CA HIS A 35 -5.47 -0.98 15.79
C HIS A 35 -6.72 -1.48 16.53
N PRO A 36 -7.88 -1.74 15.89
CA PRO A 36 -9.08 -2.17 16.60
C PRO A 36 -9.00 -3.62 17.14
N PHE A 37 -8.08 -4.44 16.63
CA PHE A 37 -7.98 -5.87 16.99
C PHE A 37 -6.97 -6.15 18.11
N ILE A 38 -5.97 -5.27 18.28
CA ILE A 38 -4.88 -5.47 19.24
C ILE A 38 -5.08 -4.72 20.57
N ALA A 39 -5.74 -3.57 20.51
CA ALA A 39 -5.92 -2.67 21.63
C ALA A 39 -7.25 -2.94 22.34
N LYS A 40 -7.20 -3.26 23.63
CA LYS A 40 -8.37 -3.62 24.44
C LYS A 40 -9.07 -2.38 24.98
N ASP A 41 -8.30 -1.42 25.47
CA ASP A 41 -8.82 -0.22 26.12
C ASP A 41 -8.41 1.08 25.39
N ASP A 42 -8.86 2.23 25.89
CA ASP A 42 -8.53 3.53 25.29
C ASP A 42 -7.04 3.90 25.45
N ARG A 43 -6.39 3.43 26.51
CA ARG A 43 -4.97 3.70 26.77
C ARG A 43 -4.12 3.00 25.71
N GLU A 44 -4.39 1.73 25.45
CA GLU A 44 -3.69 0.95 24.44
C GLU A 44 -3.97 1.47 23.02
N ARG A 45 -5.21 1.85 22.71
CA ARG A 45 -5.55 2.47 21.42
C ARG A 45 -4.72 3.73 21.18
N ARG A 46 -4.62 4.58 22.20
CA ARG A 46 -3.79 5.78 22.15
C ARG A 46 -2.30 5.46 22.02
N LEU A 47 -1.80 4.43 22.71
CA LEU A 47 -0.40 4.01 22.61
C LEU A 47 -0.06 3.55 21.19
N VAL A 48 -0.91 2.70 20.60
CA VAL A 48 -0.77 2.22 19.22
C VAL A 48 -0.74 3.39 18.23
N MET A 49 -1.68 4.33 18.31
CA MET A 49 -1.71 5.49 17.41
C MET A 49 -0.53 6.45 17.62
N ASN A 50 -0.13 6.69 18.87
CA ASN A 50 1.02 7.54 19.18
C ASN A 50 2.35 6.92 18.72
N SER A 51 2.43 5.60 18.54
CA SER A 51 3.65 4.93 18.07
C SER A 51 4.07 5.39 16.67
N ILE A 52 3.12 5.85 15.84
CA ILE A 52 3.37 6.36 14.49
C ILE A 52 3.26 7.89 14.38
N GLY A 53 2.69 8.55 15.40
CA GLY A 53 2.40 9.99 15.43
C GLY A 53 3.55 10.90 14.95
N PRO A 54 4.81 10.70 15.38
CA PRO A 54 5.93 11.53 14.95
C PRO A 54 6.44 11.29 13.52
N LEU A 55 5.97 10.22 12.84
CA LEU A 55 6.57 9.72 11.59
C LEU A 55 5.63 9.81 10.40
N TRP A 56 4.33 9.56 10.59
CA TRP A 56 3.38 9.33 9.50
C TRP A 56 3.30 10.48 8.49
N ASP A 57 3.33 11.73 8.94
CA ASP A 57 3.26 12.92 8.07
C ASP A 57 4.48 12.99 7.13
N GLY A 58 5.67 12.66 7.65
CA GLY A 58 6.89 12.55 6.85
C GLY A 58 6.89 11.37 5.88
N ASN A 59 6.23 10.27 6.25
CA ASN A 59 6.13 9.08 5.41
C ASN A 59 5.23 9.33 4.18
N GLU A 60 4.16 10.12 4.31
CA GLU A 60 3.27 10.48 3.18
C GLU A 60 3.99 11.28 2.09
N VAL A 61 5.03 12.05 2.45
CA VAL A 61 5.82 12.84 1.49
C VAL A 61 6.42 11.95 0.39
N TRP A 62 6.68 10.67 0.65
CA TRP A 62 7.21 9.74 -0.36
C TRP A 62 6.22 9.49 -1.49
N LEU A 63 4.92 9.34 -1.18
CA LEU A 63 3.88 9.17 -2.19
C LEU A 63 3.68 10.46 -3.01
N VAL A 64 3.67 11.61 -2.34
CA VAL A 64 3.58 12.92 -2.99
C VAL A 64 4.77 13.14 -3.92
N THR A 65 5.98 12.82 -3.46
CA THR A 65 7.21 12.92 -4.25
C THR A 65 7.19 11.97 -5.44
N PHE A 66 6.70 10.73 -5.28
CA PHE A 66 6.48 9.81 -6.40
C PHE A 66 5.55 10.42 -7.46
N GLY A 67 4.41 11.00 -7.06
CA GLY A 67 3.50 11.68 -7.97
C GLY A 67 4.16 12.85 -8.72
N GLY A 68 4.88 13.71 -8.00
CA GLY A 68 5.60 14.83 -8.58
C GLY A 68 6.75 14.41 -9.52
N ALA A 69 7.51 13.38 -9.14
CA ALA A 69 8.56 12.81 -9.97
C ALA A 69 7.99 12.16 -11.24
N LEU A 70 6.86 11.46 -11.13
CA LEU A 70 6.18 10.86 -12.28
C LEU A 70 5.69 11.94 -13.25
N PHE A 71 5.13 13.04 -12.73
CA PHE A 71 4.74 14.21 -13.53
C PHE A 71 5.94 14.84 -14.24
N ALA A 72 7.06 15.01 -13.55
CA ALA A 72 8.26 15.66 -14.09
C ALA A 72 8.98 14.78 -15.14
N ALA A 73 9.11 13.49 -14.89
CA ALA A 73 9.90 12.57 -15.72
C ALA A 73 9.06 11.91 -16.84
N PHE A 74 7.79 11.58 -16.57
CA PHE A 74 6.91 10.86 -17.48
C PHE A 74 5.49 11.47 -17.50
N PRO A 75 5.34 12.71 -18.01
CA PRO A 75 4.09 13.46 -17.91
C PRO A 75 2.88 12.78 -18.57
N VAL A 76 3.09 12.04 -19.67
CA VAL A 76 2.03 11.28 -20.33
C VAL A 76 1.56 10.14 -19.42
N ALA A 77 2.49 9.38 -18.83
CA ALA A 77 2.15 8.31 -17.90
C ALA A 77 1.42 8.86 -16.65
N TYR A 78 1.89 9.98 -16.10
CA TYR A 78 1.21 10.68 -15.01
C TYR A 78 -0.25 11.01 -15.38
N ALA A 79 -0.45 11.70 -16.51
CA ALA A 79 -1.77 12.13 -16.95
C ALA A 79 -2.71 10.94 -17.20
N THR A 80 -2.21 9.89 -17.86
CA THR A 80 -2.97 8.68 -18.14
C THR A 80 -3.35 7.93 -16.86
N VAL A 81 -2.40 7.68 -15.95
CA VAL A 81 -2.68 6.95 -14.70
C VAL A 81 -3.68 7.71 -13.83
N PHE A 82 -3.44 9.00 -13.56
CA PHE A 82 -4.33 9.79 -12.70
C PHE A 82 -5.73 10.00 -13.30
N SER A 83 -5.85 10.09 -14.62
CA SER A 83 -7.17 10.18 -15.27
C SER A 83 -7.89 8.84 -15.32
N SER A 84 -7.17 7.73 -15.57
CA SER A 84 -7.75 6.38 -15.59
C SER A 84 -8.29 5.98 -14.22
N PHE A 85 -7.55 6.28 -13.16
CA PHE A 85 -7.92 5.97 -11.78
C PHE A 85 -8.63 7.11 -11.07
N TYR A 86 -9.24 8.07 -11.78
CA TYR A 86 -9.79 9.30 -11.19
C TYR A 86 -10.61 9.05 -9.91
N THR A 87 -11.63 8.19 -9.98
CA THR A 87 -12.48 7.89 -8.83
C THR A 87 -11.75 7.11 -7.73
N ALA A 88 -10.90 6.14 -8.11
CA ALA A 88 -10.13 5.35 -7.15
C ALA A 88 -9.10 6.21 -6.40
N PHE A 89 -8.42 7.12 -7.08
CA PHE A 89 -7.44 8.04 -6.48
C PHE A 89 -8.11 9.14 -5.66
N PHE A 90 -9.29 9.61 -6.07
CA PHE A 90 -10.10 10.49 -5.22
C PHE A 90 -10.51 9.80 -3.91
N LEU A 91 -10.92 8.53 -3.99
CA LEU A 91 -11.22 7.73 -2.80
C LEU A 91 -9.96 7.51 -1.94
N LEU A 92 -8.82 7.18 -2.57
CA LEU A 92 -7.53 7.04 -1.88
C LEU A 92 -7.16 8.32 -1.12
N LEU A 93 -7.25 9.48 -1.78
CA LEU A 93 -6.99 10.78 -1.16
C LEU A 93 -7.93 11.04 0.02
N THR A 94 -9.22 10.70 -0.12
CA THR A 94 -10.19 10.81 0.96
C THR A 94 -9.82 9.91 2.14
N CYS A 95 -9.33 8.70 1.88
CA CYS A 95 -8.81 7.81 2.92
C CYS A 95 -7.57 8.39 3.61
N LEU A 96 -6.59 8.91 2.86
CA LEU A 96 -5.38 9.52 3.44
C LEU A 96 -5.74 10.71 4.34
N ILE A 97 -6.63 11.61 3.87
CA ILE A 97 -7.17 12.70 4.69
C ILE A 97 -7.87 12.14 5.93
N GLY A 98 -8.75 11.15 5.74
CA GLY A 98 -9.49 10.48 6.82
C GLY A 98 -8.57 9.90 7.90
N ARG A 99 -7.41 9.35 7.50
CA ARG A 99 -6.38 8.83 8.40
C ARG A 99 -5.75 9.96 9.21
N ALA A 100 -5.26 11.01 8.54
CA ALA A 100 -4.64 12.17 9.16
C ALA A 100 -5.56 12.82 10.20
N VAL A 101 -6.81 13.10 9.84
CA VAL A 101 -7.77 13.71 10.78
C VAL A 101 -8.14 12.78 11.93
N SER A 102 -8.14 11.46 11.71
CA SER A 102 -8.39 10.50 12.80
C SER A 102 -7.29 10.52 13.85
N LEU A 103 -6.02 10.62 13.42
CA LEU A 103 -4.88 10.75 14.33
C LEU A 103 -4.93 12.07 15.11
N GLU A 104 -5.15 13.18 14.42
CA GLU A 104 -5.14 14.52 15.01
C GLU A 104 -6.34 14.79 15.92
N PHE A 105 -7.54 14.39 15.52
CA PHE A 105 -8.78 14.79 16.20
C PHE A 105 -9.23 13.83 17.29
N ARG A 106 -8.80 12.57 17.29
CA ARG A 106 -9.24 11.57 18.29
C ARG A 106 -9.13 12.06 19.73
N SER A 107 -8.03 12.73 20.07
CA SER A 107 -7.76 13.18 21.45
C SER A 107 -8.25 14.58 21.78
N LYS A 108 -8.88 15.31 20.84
CA LYS A 108 -9.32 16.71 21.04
C LYS A 108 -10.60 16.83 21.86
N VAL A 109 -11.43 15.78 21.93
CA VAL A 109 -12.68 15.77 22.70
C VAL A 109 -12.70 14.57 23.64
N HIS A 110 -13.00 14.82 24.92
CA HIS A 110 -13.12 13.80 25.96
C HIS A 110 -14.49 13.11 25.92
N SER A 111 -14.80 12.42 24.82
CA SER A 111 -16.04 11.67 24.64
C SER A 111 -15.77 10.26 24.09
N PRO A 112 -16.30 9.18 24.70
CA PRO A 112 -16.14 7.83 24.18
C PRO A 112 -16.68 7.65 22.76
N ARG A 113 -17.83 8.28 22.45
CA ARG A 113 -18.42 8.26 21.10
C ARG A 113 -17.51 8.93 20.08
N TRP A 114 -16.93 10.08 20.44
CA TRP A 114 -15.98 10.80 19.59
C TRP A 114 -14.77 9.95 19.25
N ARG A 115 -14.14 9.34 20.27
CA ARG A 115 -12.97 8.48 20.07
C ARG A 115 -13.30 7.27 19.21
N SER A 116 -14.46 6.64 19.42
CA SER A 116 -14.90 5.49 18.60
C SER A 116 -15.09 5.85 17.13
N VAL A 117 -15.56 7.06 16.80
CA VAL A 117 -15.68 7.52 15.41
C VAL A 117 -14.32 7.62 14.76
N TRP A 118 -13.34 8.23 15.45
CA TRP A 118 -11.98 8.35 14.91
C TRP A 118 -11.21 7.03 14.92
N ASP A 119 -11.48 6.12 15.85
CA ASP A 119 -10.93 4.77 15.86
C ASP A 119 -11.40 3.97 14.63
N ALA A 120 -12.69 4.07 14.30
CA ALA A 120 -13.25 3.47 13.09
C ALA A 120 -12.75 4.16 11.82
N GLY A 121 -12.66 5.50 11.84
CA GLY A 121 -12.10 6.30 10.76
C GLY A 121 -10.67 5.88 10.43
N PHE A 122 -9.81 5.76 11.45
CA PHE A 122 -8.42 5.34 11.31
C PHE A 122 -8.29 3.93 10.71
N PHE A 123 -9.10 2.99 11.18
CA PHE A 123 -9.12 1.63 10.64
C PHE A 123 -9.60 1.58 9.18
N LEU A 124 -10.76 2.15 8.89
CA LEU A 124 -11.38 2.08 7.56
C LEU A 124 -10.55 2.82 6.51
N SER A 125 -10.00 3.99 6.86
CA SER A 125 -9.10 4.74 5.98
C SER A 125 -7.84 3.95 5.66
N SER A 126 -7.18 3.39 6.67
CA SER A 126 -5.93 2.65 6.48
C SER A 126 -6.12 1.37 5.67
N LEU A 127 -7.18 0.61 5.96
CA LEU A 127 -7.54 -0.59 5.22
C LEU A 127 -7.87 -0.27 3.76
N THR A 128 -8.71 0.73 3.54
CA THR A 128 -9.18 1.09 2.19
C THR A 128 -8.04 1.67 1.36
N ALA A 129 -7.18 2.52 1.94
CA ALA A 129 -6.01 3.05 1.26
C ALA A 129 -5.05 1.93 0.82
N ALA A 130 -4.72 1.00 1.72
CA ALA A 130 -3.88 -0.15 1.41
C ALA A 130 -4.47 -1.03 0.28
N ALA A 131 -5.78 -1.30 0.34
CA ALA A 131 -6.48 -2.07 -0.68
C ALA A 131 -6.47 -1.36 -2.05
N LEU A 132 -6.76 -0.04 -2.08
CA LEU A 132 -6.78 0.74 -3.32
C LEU A 132 -5.42 0.83 -3.98
N LEU A 133 -4.34 0.95 -3.21
CA LEU A 133 -2.97 0.93 -3.74
C LEU A 133 -2.66 -0.40 -4.44
N GLY A 134 -3.02 -1.53 -3.83
CA GLY A 134 -2.85 -2.84 -4.45
C GLY A 134 -3.76 -3.07 -5.66
N ILE A 135 -5.03 -2.63 -5.60
CA ILE A 135 -5.96 -2.70 -6.74
C ILE A 135 -5.44 -1.87 -7.92
N ALA A 136 -4.91 -0.67 -7.67
CA ALA A 136 -4.31 0.14 -8.72
C ALA A 136 -3.08 -0.56 -9.33
N ALA A 137 -2.18 -1.10 -8.51
CA ALA A 137 -1.03 -1.86 -8.98
C ALA A 137 -1.44 -3.10 -9.81
N GLY A 138 -2.47 -3.83 -9.36
CA GLY A 138 -3.01 -4.98 -10.08
C GLY A 138 -3.60 -4.62 -11.44
N ASN A 139 -4.35 -3.51 -11.53
CA ASN A 139 -4.86 -3.02 -12.81
C ASN A 139 -3.75 -2.57 -13.76
N VAL A 140 -2.73 -1.85 -13.25
CA VAL A 140 -1.56 -1.46 -14.07
C VAL A 140 -0.83 -2.69 -14.59
N MET A 141 -0.69 -3.73 -13.76
CA MET A 141 -0.03 -4.97 -14.14
C MET A 141 -0.84 -5.78 -15.15
N ALA A 142 -2.16 -5.87 -15.00
CA ALA A 142 -3.04 -6.56 -15.95
C ALA A 142 -3.13 -5.84 -17.30
N GLY A 143 -2.84 -4.53 -17.31
CA GLY A 143 -3.06 -3.66 -18.45
C GLY A 143 -4.42 -2.98 -18.36
N MET A 144 -4.49 -1.76 -18.89
CA MET A 144 -5.72 -0.95 -18.92
C MET A 144 -6.17 -0.74 -20.35
N GLU A 145 -7.49 -0.71 -20.56
CA GLU A 145 -8.11 -0.40 -21.84
C GLU A 145 -7.96 1.09 -22.14
N LEU A 146 -6.84 1.43 -22.79
CA LEU A 146 -6.52 2.78 -23.22
C LEU A 146 -6.85 2.94 -24.70
N GLY A 147 -7.78 3.84 -24.99
CA GLY A 147 -8.14 4.26 -26.34
C GLY A 147 -7.22 5.34 -26.91
N PRO A 148 -7.65 6.01 -27.99
CA PRO A 148 -6.88 7.07 -28.64
C PRO A 148 -6.45 8.17 -27.65
N MET A 149 -5.21 8.66 -27.80
CA MET A 149 -4.60 9.65 -26.91
C MET A 149 -4.48 9.18 -25.45
N TYR A 150 -4.37 7.86 -25.22
CA TYR A 150 -4.23 7.25 -23.88
C TYR A 150 -5.39 7.55 -22.94
N LYS A 151 -6.59 7.74 -23.49
CA LYS A 151 -7.81 7.92 -22.69
C LYS A 151 -8.34 6.58 -22.23
N TYR A 152 -8.62 6.46 -20.93
CA TYR A 152 -9.26 5.26 -20.40
C TYR A 152 -10.70 5.15 -20.89
N GLU A 153 -11.06 3.99 -21.45
CA GLU A 153 -12.40 3.73 -21.96
C GLU A 153 -13.26 2.89 -20.99
N GLY A 154 -12.67 2.41 -19.91
CA GLY A 154 -13.37 1.66 -18.87
C GLY A 154 -14.11 2.53 -17.84
N SER A 155 -14.64 1.87 -16.82
CA SER A 155 -15.33 2.49 -15.67
C SER A 155 -14.65 2.10 -14.34
N LEU A 156 -15.10 2.67 -13.22
CA LEU A 156 -14.63 2.23 -11.91
C LEU A 156 -14.87 0.72 -11.68
N LEU A 157 -16.01 0.19 -12.13
CA LEU A 157 -16.35 -1.22 -11.91
C LEU A 157 -15.47 -2.16 -12.75
N SER A 158 -14.98 -1.73 -13.92
CA SER A 158 -14.02 -2.55 -14.68
C SER A 158 -12.65 -2.66 -14.01
N GLN A 159 -12.37 -1.80 -13.02
CA GLN A 159 -11.15 -1.88 -12.21
C GLN A 159 -11.29 -2.85 -11.03
N ILE A 160 -12.51 -3.32 -10.76
CA ILE A 160 -12.85 -4.16 -9.60
C ILE A 160 -13.29 -5.54 -10.11
N TYR A 161 -12.30 -6.40 -10.31
CA TYR A 161 -12.52 -7.81 -10.62
C TYR A 161 -11.51 -8.66 -9.84
N TRP A 162 -11.63 -9.98 -9.99
CA TRP A 162 -10.94 -10.94 -9.13
C TRP A 162 -9.41 -10.72 -9.02
N TYR A 163 -8.73 -10.31 -10.10
CA TYR A 163 -7.28 -10.19 -10.10
C TYR A 163 -6.76 -8.93 -9.35
N PRO A 164 -7.18 -7.69 -9.66
CA PRO A 164 -6.78 -6.53 -8.87
C PRO A 164 -7.22 -6.61 -7.41
N LEU A 165 -8.37 -7.22 -7.12
CA LEU A 165 -8.82 -7.46 -5.75
C LEU A 165 -7.87 -8.39 -4.99
N LEU A 166 -7.35 -9.42 -5.65
CA LEU A 166 -6.37 -10.33 -5.08
C LEU A 166 -5.04 -9.60 -4.77
N VAL A 167 -4.58 -8.73 -5.68
CA VAL A 167 -3.39 -7.88 -5.45
C VAL A 167 -3.65 -6.88 -4.30
N GLY A 168 -4.84 -6.29 -4.23
CA GLY A 168 -5.30 -5.47 -3.10
C GLY A 168 -5.22 -6.21 -1.76
N GLY A 169 -5.72 -7.45 -1.72
CA GLY A 169 -5.63 -8.32 -0.55
C GLY A 169 -4.18 -8.63 -0.15
N LEU A 170 -3.30 -8.90 -1.11
CA LEU A 170 -1.88 -9.05 -0.87
C LEU A 170 -1.27 -7.80 -0.23
N THR A 171 -1.55 -6.61 -0.77
CA THR A 171 -1.05 -5.34 -0.20
C THR A 171 -1.55 -5.10 1.23
N VAL A 172 -2.84 -5.37 1.50
CA VAL A 172 -3.40 -5.28 2.85
C VAL A 172 -2.68 -6.24 3.81
N SER A 173 -2.45 -7.49 3.40
CA SER A 173 -1.76 -8.49 4.23
C SER A 173 -0.31 -8.11 4.50
N LEU A 174 0.39 -7.57 3.50
CA LEU A 174 1.76 -7.08 3.61
C LEU A 174 1.85 -5.94 4.61
N PHE A 175 0.99 -4.93 4.48
CA PHE A 175 1.01 -3.78 5.39
C PHE A 175 0.56 -4.17 6.79
N ALA A 176 -0.44 -5.03 6.95
CA ALA A 176 -0.81 -5.56 8.26
C ALA A 176 0.37 -6.30 8.93
N LEU A 177 1.10 -7.16 8.19
CA LEU A 177 2.29 -7.81 8.71
C LEU A 177 3.38 -6.80 9.10
N HIS A 178 3.65 -5.81 8.25
CA HIS A 178 4.63 -4.76 8.52
C HIS A 178 4.26 -3.96 9.78
N GLY A 179 3.00 -3.55 9.90
CA GLY A 179 2.47 -2.87 11.08
C GLY A 179 2.59 -3.70 12.36
N ALA A 180 2.36 -5.01 12.30
CA ALA A 180 2.55 -5.90 13.44
C ALA A 180 4.02 -5.97 13.88
N ILE A 181 4.95 -6.12 12.92
CA ILE A 181 6.39 -6.14 13.22
C ILE A 181 6.83 -4.80 13.82
N TYR A 182 6.37 -3.68 13.25
CA TYR A 182 6.65 -2.35 13.79
C TYR A 182 6.14 -2.20 15.23
N LEU A 183 4.89 -2.58 15.49
CA LEU A 183 4.30 -2.50 16.83
C LEU A 183 5.00 -3.40 17.83
N TYR A 184 5.47 -4.58 17.42
CA TYR A 184 6.25 -5.46 18.28
C TYR A 184 7.53 -4.76 18.77
N LEU A 185 8.16 -3.95 17.92
CA LEU A 185 9.35 -3.16 18.28
C LEU A 185 9.04 -1.91 19.13
N LYS A 186 7.77 -1.47 19.17
CA LYS A 186 7.34 -0.21 19.82
C LYS A 186 6.50 -0.40 21.06
N THR A 187 6.10 -1.63 21.37
CA THR A 187 5.23 -1.95 22.51
C THR A 187 5.94 -2.88 23.48
N GLU A 188 5.48 -2.89 24.73
CA GLU A 188 6.00 -3.73 25.81
C GLU A 188 4.86 -4.50 26.48
N ASP A 189 5.21 -5.42 27.38
CA ASP A 189 4.30 -6.18 28.24
C ASP A 189 3.17 -6.90 27.48
N GLU A 190 1.96 -6.90 28.04
CA GLU A 190 0.81 -7.62 27.51
C GLU A 190 0.39 -7.19 26.11
N LEU A 191 0.65 -5.93 25.73
CA LEU A 191 0.35 -5.44 24.39
C LEU A 191 1.33 -6.04 23.38
N GLN A 192 2.63 -6.05 23.70
CA GLN A 192 3.64 -6.68 22.86
C GLN A 192 3.39 -8.18 22.69
N ASP A 193 3.00 -8.88 23.76
CA ASP A 193 2.65 -10.30 23.71
C ASP A 193 1.48 -10.60 22.76
N ARG A 194 0.47 -9.73 22.73
CA ARG A 194 -0.65 -9.86 21.78
C ARG A 194 -0.22 -9.63 20.34
N VAL A 195 0.57 -8.58 20.10
CA VAL A 195 1.12 -8.30 18.77
C VAL A 195 1.97 -9.47 18.30
N ARG A 196 2.83 -10.02 19.16
CA ARG A 196 3.68 -11.18 18.88
C ARG A 196 2.87 -12.41 18.45
N ARG A 197 1.72 -12.67 19.09
CA ARG A 197 0.84 -13.79 18.73
C ARG A 197 0.14 -13.61 17.37
N LEU A 198 0.02 -12.36 16.89
CA LEU A 198 -0.57 -12.06 15.58
C LEU A 198 0.42 -12.14 14.42
N ILE A 199 1.72 -12.03 14.67
CA ILE A 199 2.74 -12.09 13.60
C ILE A 199 2.68 -13.42 12.83
N PRO A 200 2.70 -14.61 13.45
CA PRO A 200 2.67 -15.87 12.70
C PRO A 200 1.47 -16.04 11.75
N PRO A 201 0.20 -15.82 12.16
CA PRO A 201 -0.92 -15.91 11.22
C PRO A 201 -0.86 -14.86 10.10
N LEU A 202 -0.33 -13.66 10.36
CA LEU A 202 -0.13 -12.64 9.33
C LEU A 202 0.96 -13.05 8.32
N ILE A 203 2.04 -13.70 8.76
CA ILE A 203 3.07 -14.27 7.88
C ILE A 203 2.43 -15.33 6.96
N TYR A 204 1.67 -16.29 7.52
CA TYR A 204 1.04 -17.32 6.70
C TYR A 204 0.00 -16.76 5.72
N LEU A 205 -0.77 -15.74 6.14
CA LEU A 205 -1.71 -15.05 5.26
C LEU A 205 -0.99 -14.34 4.11
N PHE A 206 0.06 -13.56 4.43
CA PHE A 206 0.85 -12.85 3.43
C PHE A 206 1.55 -13.82 2.47
N ALA A 207 2.24 -14.84 2.97
CA ALA A 207 2.94 -15.83 2.15
C ALA A 207 1.96 -16.62 1.27
N GLY A 208 0.81 -17.02 1.82
CA GLY A 208 -0.25 -17.69 1.07
C GLY A 208 -0.79 -16.81 -0.06
N LEU A 209 -1.14 -15.55 0.23
CA LEU A 209 -1.59 -14.60 -0.78
C LEU A 209 -0.51 -14.28 -1.81
N TYR A 210 0.76 -14.20 -1.40
CA TYR A 210 1.89 -13.98 -2.30
C TYR A 210 1.97 -15.10 -3.33
N VAL A 211 1.97 -16.36 -2.89
CA VAL A 211 1.98 -17.53 -3.80
C VAL A 211 0.76 -17.53 -4.73
N VAL A 212 -0.44 -17.27 -4.19
CA VAL A 212 -1.68 -17.24 -4.98
C VAL A 212 -1.64 -16.12 -6.02
N VAL A 213 -1.19 -14.92 -5.65
CA VAL A 213 -1.01 -13.79 -6.58
C VAL A 213 0.03 -14.13 -7.63
N THR A 214 1.19 -14.69 -7.27
CA THR A 214 2.23 -15.05 -8.24
C THR A 214 1.70 -16.04 -9.28
N ILE A 215 0.99 -17.09 -8.85
CA ILE A 215 0.37 -18.06 -9.76
C ILE A 215 -0.71 -17.38 -10.62
N ALA A 216 -1.56 -16.56 -10.02
CA ALA A 216 -2.61 -15.83 -10.72
C ALA A 216 -2.03 -14.86 -11.77
N THR A 217 -0.97 -14.12 -11.44
CA THR A 217 -0.27 -13.20 -12.35
C THR A 217 0.34 -13.97 -13.51
N TRP A 218 1.02 -15.08 -13.24
CA TRP A 218 1.59 -15.93 -14.29
C TRP A 218 0.53 -16.39 -15.30
N TRP A 219 -0.66 -16.76 -14.81
CA TRP A 219 -1.75 -17.23 -15.66
C TRP A 219 -2.51 -16.09 -16.37
N HIS A 220 -2.78 -15.00 -15.67
CA HIS A 220 -3.64 -13.91 -16.14
C HIS A 220 -2.91 -12.84 -16.96
N VAL A 221 -1.60 -12.66 -16.72
CA VAL A 221 -0.77 -11.65 -17.38
C VAL A 221 0.40 -12.34 -18.11
N PRO A 222 0.17 -12.91 -19.31
CA PRO A 222 1.19 -13.68 -20.03
C PRO A 222 2.48 -12.89 -20.28
N HIS A 223 2.35 -11.59 -20.56
CA HIS A 223 3.47 -10.70 -20.85
C HIS A 223 4.35 -10.37 -19.63
N ALA A 224 3.91 -10.70 -18.40
CA ALA A 224 4.66 -10.39 -17.17
C ALA A 224 6.05 -11.04 -17.14
N THR A 225 6.24 -12.13 -17.88
CA THR A 225 7.49 -12.92 -17.90
C THR A 225 8.36 -12.65 -19.13
N GLU A 226 7.86 -11.90 -20.12
CA GLU A 226 8.57 -11.67 -21.39
C GLU A 226 9.91 -10.98 -21.18
N ASN A 227 9.95 -9.97 -20.30
CA ASN A 227 11.19 -9.26 -19.97
C ASN A 227 12.22 -10.19 -19.31
N ILE A 228 11.76 -11.10 -18.46
CA ILE A 228 12.63 -12.08 -17.76
C ILE A 228 13.13 -13.13 -18.77
N ALA A 229 12.29 -13.58 -19.70
CA ALA A 229 12.68 -14.48 -20.77
C ALA A 229 13.71 -13.84 -21.71
N ALA A 230 13.54 -12.54 -22.03
CA ALA A 230 14.47 -11.78 -22.85
C ALA A 230 15.79 -11.43 -22.12
N ASN A 231 15.73 -11.23 -20.80
CA ASN A 231 16.88 -10.87 -19.97
C ASN A 231 16.96 -11.78 -18.73
N PRO A 232 17.57 -12.97 -18.83
CA PRO A 232 17.59 -13.96 -17.74
C PRO A 232 18.21 -13.47 -16.43
N VAL A 233 19.06 -12.43 -16.46
CA VAL A 233 19.59 -11.80 -15.24
C VAL A 233 18.49 -11.27 -14.32
N LEU A 234 17.32 -10.91 -14.87
CA LEU A 234 16.18 -10.41 -14.09
C LEU A 234 15.59 -11.47 -13.15
N TRP A 235 15.90 -12.76 -13.32
CA TRP A 235 15.55 -13.82 -12.36
C TRP A 235 16.13 -13.58 -10.96
N ILE A 236 17.18 -12.76 -10.83
CA ILE A 236 17.72 -12.41 -9.52
C ILE A 236 16.66 -11.77 -8.62
N VAL A 237 15.74 -10.98 -9.18
CA VAL A 237 14.70 -10.27 -8.42
C VAL A 237 13.72 -11.24 -7.76
N PRO A 238 13.01 -12.13 -8.48
CA PRO A 238 12.10 -13.09 -7.86
C PRO A 238 12.84 -14.10 -6.97
N ILE A 239 14.09 -14.48 -7.28
CA ILE A 239 14.90 -15.36 -6.42
C ILE A 239 15.20 -14.68 -5.09
N LEU A 240 15.71 -13.44 -5.10
CA LEU A 240 15.96 -12.69 -3.88
C LEU A 240 14.68 -12.46 -3.08
N ASN A 241 13.56 -12.22 -3.75
CA ASN A 241 12.26 -12.07 -3.11
C ASN A 241 11.84 -13.39 -2.41
N ALA A 242 11.95 -14.53 -3.11
CA ALA A 242 11.63 -15.84 -2.54
C ALA A 242 12.55 -16.24 -1.37
N LEU A 243 13.81 -15.78 -1.36
CA LEU A 243 14.74 -16.00 -0.25
C LEU A 243 14.53 -15.06 0.95
N ALA A 244 13.83 -13.94 0.73
CA ALA A 244 13.55 -12.94 1.76
C ALA A 244 12.28 -13.24 2.57
N VAL A 245 11.41 -14.13 2.06
CA VAL A 245 10.18 -14.62 2.71
C VAL A 245 10.47 -15.90 3.48
#